data_AF-F8ND17-F1
#
_entry.id   AF-F8ND17-F1
#
_cell.length_a   1.000
_cell.length_b   1.000
_cell.length_c   1.000
_cell.angle_alpha   90.00
_cell.angle_beta   90.00
_cell.angle_gamma   90.00
#
_symmetry.space_group_name_H-M   'P 1'
#
loop_
_entity.id
_entity.type
_entity.pdbx_description
1 polymer ?
#
loop_
_entity_poly.entity_id
_entity_poly.type
_entity_poly.pdbx_seq_one_letter_code
_entity_poly.pdbx_strand_id
1 'polypeptide(L)'
;MEHFADQETQDLPALNFESGVLVAWKKGVEEFVDKTKDNLWRILGLEQLRTLPHFQTKTDPTTTVKPWSNEGQKWLDKNQAAVALTPKWHQLVGIVRIIDKMLKGEPVLLMDEVGVGKTMQAIGVVACAAYFCNFYDIHGKFPGIFGQYKCASTGANLPDYPTIIVCPTNLHAQLMNEIERYLCYGTFDLLPYTGKPQQWEQ
;
A
#
# COMPACT_ATOMS: atom_id res chain seq x y z
N MET A 1 8.21 24.91 -46.19
CA MET A 1 8.25 24.52 -44.77
C MET A 1 6.82 24.22 -44.42
N GLU A 2 6.44 22.95 -44.53
CA GLU A 2 5.05 22.50 -44.54
C GLU A 2 4.41 22.70 -43.16
N HIS A 3 3.29 23.42 -43.14
CA HIS A 3 2.36 23.47 -42.03
C HIS A 3 1.74 22.09 -41.87
N PHE A 4 2.08 21.38 -40.79
CA PHE A 4 1.25 20.28 -40.30
C PHE A 4 0.00 20.89 -39.66
N ALA A 5 -1.04 20.97 -40.48
CA ALA A 5 -2.40 21.29 -40.06
C ALA A 5 -2.94 20.19 -39.14
N ASP A 6 -3.57 20.62 -38.06
CA ASP A 6 -4.75 20.03 -37.42
C ASP A 6 -4.89 18.50 -37.55
N GLN A 7 -4.18 17.75 -36.72
CA GLN A 7 -4.63 16.42 -36.34
C GLN A 7 -5.76 16.59 -35.31
N GLU A 8 -6.96 16.19 -35.73
CA GLU A 8 -8.19 15.98 -34.97
C GLU A 8 -8.00 16.03 -33.44
N THR A 9 -8.37 17.16 -32.85
CA THR A 9 -8.82 17.20 -31.45
C THR A 9 -9.96 16.21 -31.33
N GLN A 10 -9.66 14.99 -30.88
CA GLN A 10 -10.67 14.05 -30.42
C GLN A 10 -11.53 14.80 -29.40
N ASP A 11 -12.83 14.90 -29.66
CA ASP A 11 -13.80 15.52 -28.75
C ASP A 11 -13.62 14.93 -27.35
N LEU A 12 -13.01 15.71 -26.47
CA LEU A 12 -12.93 15.35 -25.05
C LEU A 12 -14.37 15.28 -24.55
N PRO A 13 -14.77 14.17 -23.89
CA PRO A 13 -16.14 14.04 -23.41
C PRO A 13 -16.48 15.23 -22.50
N ALA A 14 -17.54 15.95 -22.85
CA ALA A 14 -17.99 17.10 -22.08
C ALA A 14 -18.34 16.66 -20.66
N LEU A 15 -17.70 17.29 -19.67
CA LEU A 15 -17.97 17.03 -18.26
C LEU A 15 -19.37 17.54 -17.90
N ASN A 16 -20.32 16.63 -17.72
CA ASN A 16 -21.67 16.95 -17.29
C ASN A 16 -21.73 17.02 -15.75
N PHE A 17 -21.76 18.22 -15.21
CA PHE A 17 -21.89 18.47 -13.76
C PHE A 17 -23.34 18.55 -13.28
N GLU A 18 -24.33 18.50 -14.19
CA GLU A 18 -25.76 18.62 -13.85
C GLU A 18 -26.40 17.27 -13.49
N SER A 19 -25.77 16.15 -13.87
CA SER A 19 -26.17 14.84 -13.36
C SER A 19 -25.66 14.67 -11.93
N GLY A 20 -26.39 15.23 -10.97
CA GLY A 20 -26.22 14.93 -9.55
C GLY A 20 -26.55 13.46 -9.30
N VAL A 21 -25.60 12.56 -9.54
CA VAL A 21 -25.73 11.17 -9.09
C VAL A 21 -25.80 11.23 -7.57
N LEU A 22 -26.99 10.97 -7.02
CA LEU A 22 -27.18 10.74 -5.60
C LEU A 22 -26.49 9.41 -5.24
N VAL A 23 -25.17 9.47 -5.09
CA VAL A 23 -24.40 8.34 -4.57
C VAL A 23 -24.73 8.25 -3.08
N ALA A 24 -25.46 7.22 -2.69
CA ALA A 24 -25.63 6.88 -1.29
C ALA A 24 -24.28 6.39 -0.74
N TRP A 25 -23.51 7.31 -0.17
CA TRP A 25 -22.18 7.04 0.39
C TRP A 25 -22.31 6.05 1.56
N LYS A 26 -21.68 4.88 1.41
CA LYS A 26 -21.46 3.91 2.49
C LYS A 26 -20.03 4.08 3.03
N LYS A 27 -19.80 3.74 4.29
CA LYS A 27 -18.44 3.78 4.88
C LYS A 27 -17.52 2.75 4.23
N GLY A 28 -18.08 1.69 3.65
CA GLY A 28 -17.33 0.67 2.93
C GLY A 28 -16.55 -0.27 3.85
N VAL A 29 -16.85 -0.29 5.15
CA VAL A 29 -16.20 -1.17 6.15
C VAL A 29 -17.21 -1.87 7.05
N GLU A 30 -18.49 -1.82 6.70
CA GLU A 30 -19.61 -2.30 7.53
C GLU A 30 -19.45 -3.79 7.87
N GLU A 31 -18.98 -4.61 6.93
CA GLU A 31 -18.77 -6.05 7.14
C GLU A 31 -17.60 -6.40 8.08
N PHE A 32 -16.80 -5.41 8.47
CA PHE A 32 -15.64 -5.57 9.35
C PHE A 32 -15.93 -5.17 10.80
N VAL A 33 -17.05 -4.47 11.08
CA VAL A 33 -17.34 -3.90 12.42
C VAL A 33 -17.25 -4.94 13.54
N ASP A 34 -17.74 -6.15 13.30
CA ASP A 34 -17.74 -7.24 14.30
C ASP A 34 -16.48 -8.12 14.25
N LYS A 35 -15.49 -7.79 13.42
CA LYS A 35 -14.28 -8.60 13.26
C LYS A 35 -13.19 -8.14 14.24
N THR A 36 -12.59 -9.08 14.97
CA THR A 36 -11.40 -8.83 15.79
C THR A 36 -10.15 -8.70 14.92
N LYS A 37 -9.02 -8.22 15.48
CA LYS A 37 -7.72 -8.22 14.78
C LYS A 37 -7.33 -9.64 14.34
N ASP A 38 -7.60 -10.65 15.16
CA ASP A 38 -7.30 -12.05 14.83
C ASP A 38 -8.13 -12.54 13.62
N ASN A 39 -9.39 -12.10 13.51
CA ASN A 39 -10.20 -12.37 12.32
C ASN A 39 -9.60 -11.72 11.06
N LEU A 40 -9.07 -10.50 11.17
CA LEU A 40 -8.45 -9.79 10.05
C LEU A 40 -7.12 -10.43 9.62
N TRP A 41 -6.30 -10.89 10.56
CA TRP A 41 -5.08 -11.64 10.24
C TRP A 41 -5.40 -12.94 9.51
N ARG A 42 -6.43 -13.67 9.96
CA ARG A 42 -6.91 -14.88 9.28
C ARG A 42 -7.43 -14.60 7.88
N ILE A 43 -8.12 -13.47 7.66
CA ILE A 43 -8.56 -13.03 6.33
C ILE A 43 -7.36 -12.91 5.38
N LEU A 44 -6.27 -12.29 5.83
CA LEU A 44 -5.02 -12.15 5.05
C LEU A 44 -4.20 -13.45 4.96
N GLY A 45 -4.57 -14.50 5.69
CA GLY A 45 -3.78 -15.74 5.79
C GLY A 45 -2.49 -15.58 6.60
N LEU A 46 -2.49 -14.64 7.55
CA LEU A 46 -1.36 -14.28 8.42
C LEU A 46 -1.66 -14.57 9.90
N GLU A 47 -2.57 -15.49 10.19
CA GLU A 47 -3.03 -15.79 11.55
C GLU A 47 -1.93 -16.28 12.50
N GLN A 48 -0.94 -16.99 11.96
CA GLN A 48 0.19 -17.52 12.72
C GLN A 48 1.25 -16.44 12.99
N LEU A 49 1.52 -15.60 11.98
CA LEU A 49 2.55 -14.57 12.06
C LEU A 49 2.08 -13.35 12.86
N ARG A 50 0.80 -12.95 12.71
CA ARG A 50 0.19 -11.75 13.32
C ARG A 50 1.00 -10.46 13.09
N THR A 51 1.74 -10.43 11.98
CA THR A 51 2.54 -9.31 11.52
C THR A 51 2.33 -9.13 10.01
N LEU A 52 2.57 -7.92 9.52
CA LEU A 52 2.61 -7.69 8.08
C LEU A 52 3.92 -8.30 7.53
N PRO A 53 3.88 -9.01 6.39
CA PRO A 53 5.07 -9.46 5.69
C PRO A 53 5.98 -8.28 5.38
N HIS A 54 7.29 -8.50 5.35
CA HIS A 54 8.31 -7.49 5.02
C HIS A 54 8.33 -6.26 5.94
N PHE A 55 7.50 -6.19 6.98
CA PHE A 55 7.53 -5.10 7.95
C PHE A 55 8.55 -5.36 9.05
N GLN A 56 9.12 -4.28 9.56
CA GLN A 56 9.88 -4.32 10.80
C GLN A 56 8.98 -4.76 11.95
N THR A 57 9.52 -5.57 12.86
CA THR A 57 8.77 -6.01 14.05
C THR A 57 8.74 -4.95 15.15
N LYS A 58 9.72 -4.03 15.12
CA LYS A 58 9.89 -2.95 16.09
C LYS A 58 10.20 -1.63 15.39
N THR A 59 9.97 -0.53 16.11
CA THR A 59 10.29 0.83 15.68
C THR A 59 10.87 1.63 16.83
N ASP A 60 11.73 2.59 16.50
CA ASP A 60 12.11 3.66 17.44
C ASP A 60 10.93 4.65 17.58
N PRO A 61 10.37 4.85 18.80
CA PRO A 61 9.31 5.82 19.02
C PRO A 61 9.79 7.27 18.87
N THR A 62 11.09 7.53 19.02
CA THR A 62 11.70 8.86 18.95
C THR A 62 12.16 9.24 17.54
N THR A 63 12.17 8.30 16.60
CA THR A 63 12.61 8.48 15.20
C THR A 63 14.04 9.06 15.06
N THR A 64 14.89 8.81 16.05
CA THR A 64 16.29 9.26 16.06
C THR A 64 17.21 8.29 15.32
N VAL A 65 16.84 7.01 15.28
CA VAL A 65 17.61 5.96 14.62
C VAL A 65 17.02 5.69 13.23
N LYS A 66 17.88 5.70 12.20
CA LYS A 66 17.52 5.31 10.83
C LYS A 66 17.44 3.79 10.70
N PRO A 67 16.26 3.20 10.48
CA PRO A 67 16.14 1.75 10.48
C PRO A 67 16.83 1.09 9.28
N TRP A 68 16.88 1.78 8.14
CA TRP A 68 17.55 1.31 6.92
C TRP A 68 19.07 1.50 6.99
N SER A 69 19.67 0.93 8.01
CA SER A 69 21.12 0.86 8.22
C SER A 69 21.46 -0.36 9.08
N ASN A 70 22.70 -0.86 8.97
CA ASN A 70 23.15 -1.97 9.80
C ASN A 70 23.10 -1.64 11.30
N GLU A 71 23.43 -0.40 11.65
CA GLU A 71 23.37 0.14 13.00
C GLU A 71 21.93 0.23 13.49
N GLY A 72 21.01 0.70 12.63
CA GLY A 72 19.59 0.82 12.93
C GLY A 72 18.92 -0.51 13.19
N GLN A 73 19.17 -1.51 12.35
CA GLN A 73 18.66 -2.87 12.57
C GLN A 73 19.17 -3.45 13.90
N LYS A 74 20.48 -3.35 14.17
CA LYS A 74 21.07 -3.79 15.45
C LYS A 74 20.45 -3.08 16.65
N TRP A 75 20.13 -1.79 16.52
CA TRP A 75 19.49 -1.02 17.58
C TRP A 75 18.06 -1.51 17.83
N LEU A 76 17.26 -1.72 16.78
CA LEU A 76 15.89 -2.21 16.91
C LEU A 76 15.83 -3.59 17.56
N ASP A 77 16.77 -4.47 17.24
CA ASP A 77 16.82 -5.82 17.81
C ASP A 77 17.14 -5.80 19.31
N LYS A 78 18.16 -5.03 19.71
CA LYS A 78 18.77 -5.11 21.04
C LYS A 78 18.26 -4.08 22.04
N ASN A 79 17.75 -2.93 21.58
CA ASN A 79 17.36 -1.84 22.49
C ASN A 79 15.98 -2.09 23.10
N GLN A 80 15.87 -1.93 24.41
CA GLN A 80 14.61 -2.07 25.15
C GLN A 80 13.63 -0.92 24.90
N ALA A 81 14.11 0.24 24.42
CA ALA A 81 13.28 1.37 24.04
C ALA A 81 12.55 1.17 22.69
N ALA A 82 12.94 0.16 21.90
CA ALA A 82 12.26 -0.18 20.66
C ALA A 82 10.88 -0.78 20.97
N VAL A 83 9.84 -0.21 20.38
CA VAL A 83 8.45 -0.62 20.61
C VAL A 83 7.92 -1.46 19.45
N ALA A 84 6.97 -2.35 19.72
CA ALA A 84 6.37 -3.20 18.70
C ALA A 84 5.71 -2.37 17.60
N LEU A 85 6.10 -2.61 16.34
CA LEU A 85 5.45 -2.02 15.18
C LEU A 85 4.32 -2.93 14.75
N THR A 86 3.10 -2.59 15.16
CA THR A 86 1.90 -3.36 14.80
C THR A 86 0.79 -2.42 14.32
N PRO A 87 0.08 -2.79 13.24
CA PRO A 87 -1.04 -1.99 12.77
C PRO A 87 -2.16 -1.99 13.81
N LYS A 88 -2.79 -0.83 13.97
CA LYS A 88 -4.06 -0.71 14.69
C LYS A 88 -5.16 -1.42 13.92
N TRP A 89 -6.26 -1.75 14.61
CA TRP A 89 -7.37 -2.49 14.02
C TRP A 89 -7.90 -1.84 12.73
N HIS A 90 -8.14 -0.54 12.75
CA HIS A 90 -8.67 0.18 11.58
C HIS A 90 -7.69 0.23 10.42
N GLN A 91 -6.38 0.24 10.70
CA GLN A 91 -5.37 0.16 9.64
C GLN A 91 -5.39 -1.21 8.96
N LEU A 92 -5.56 -2.27 9.76
CA LEU A 92 -5.67 -3.62 9.24
C LEU A 92 -6.96 -3.83 8.43
N VAL A 93 -8.07 -3.23 8.87
CA VAL A 93 -9.32 -3.18 8.09
C VAL A 93 -9.10 -2.51 6.73
N GLY A 94 -8.42 -1.35 6.71
CA GLY A 94 -8.08 -0.64 5.47
C GLY A 94 -7.25 -1.51 4.51
N ILE A 95 -6.20 -2.17 5.02
CA ILE A 95 -5.37 -3.10 4.22
C ILE A 95 -6.22 -4.23 3.63
N VAL A 96 -7.01 -4.91 4.47
CA VAL A 96 -7.89 -6.01 4.02
C VAL A 96 -8.86 -5.53 2.93
N ARG A 97 -9.49 -4.37 3.13
CA ARG A 97 -10.44 -3.81 2.16
C ARG A 97 -9.75 -3.50 0.83
N ILE A 98 -8.57 -2.89 0.87
CA ILE A 98 -7.85 -2.53 -0.36
C ILE A 98 -7.38 -3.78 -1.09
N ILE A 99 -6.87 -4.80 -0.39
CA ILE A 99 -6.48 -6.08 -1.02
C ILE A 99 -7.68 -6.77 -1.68
N ASP A 100 -8.83 -6.84 -1.01
CA ASP A 100 -10.06 -7.41 -1.58
C ASP A 100 -10.47 -6.72 -2.89
N LYS A 101 -10.43 -5.39 -2.90
CA LYS A 101 -10.78 -4.57 -4.06
C LYS A 101 -9.73 -4.65 -5.17
N MET A 102 -8.45 -4.66 -4.81
CA MET A 102 -7.33 -4.83 -5.74
C MET A 102 -7.43 -6.16 -6.50
N LEU A 103 -7.73 -7.27 -5.79
CA LEU A 103 -7.92 -8.57 -6.44
C LEU A 103 -9.14 -8.57 -7.39
N LYS A 104 -10.18 -7.79 -7.10
CA LYS A 104 -11.35 -7.60 -7.96
C LYS A 104 -11.12 -6.58 -9.09
N GLY A 105 -9.98 -5.89 -9.13
CA GLY A 105 -9.72 -4.82 -10.09
C GLY A 105 -10.54 -3.55 -9.84
N GLU A 106 -11.00 -3.34 -8.61
CA GLU A 106 -11.83 -2.20 -8.23
C GLU A 106 -10.99 -1.10 -7.54
N PRO A 107 -11.10 0.17 -7.96
CA PRO A 107 -10.39 1.27 -7.31
C PRO A 107 -10.97 1.57 -5.93
N VAL A 108 -10.11 2.03 -5.01
CA VAL A 108 -10.50 2.40 -3.63
C VAL A 108 -10.10 3.84 -3.34
N LEU A 109 -11.06 4.61 -2.83
CA LEU A 109 -10.82 5.93 -2.27
C LEU A 109 -10.80 5.83 -0.73
N LEU A 110 -9.64 6.08 -0.13
CA LEU A 110 -9.46 6.04 1.32
C LEU A 110 -9.64 7.44 1.94
N MET A 111 -10.83 7.69 2.51
CA MET A 111 -11.21 8.98 3.12
C MET A 111 -11.17 8.99 4.65
N ASP A 112 -10.26 8.22 5.25
CA ASP A 112 -10.08 8.22 6.70
C ASP A 112 -9.64 9.60 7.21
N GLU A 113 -9.98 9.90 8.46
CA GLU A 113 -9.55 11.13 9.15
C GLU A 113 -8.02 11.30 9.13
N VAL A 114 -7.57 12.55 9.29
CA VAL A 114 -6.14 12.86 9.42
C VAL A 114 -5.61 12.21 10.71
N GLY A 115 -4.41 11.65 10.68
CA GLY A 115 -3.79 10.99 11.84
C GLY A 115 -4.20 9.53 12.06
N VAL A 116 -5.15 8.99 11.28
CA VAL A 116 -5.56 7.57 11.33
C VAL A 116 -4.44 6.62 10.88
N GLY A 117 -3.48 7.13 10.12
CA GLY A 117 -2.30 6.39 9.65
C GLY A 117 -2.52 5.72 8.30
N LYS A 118 -3.03 6.49 7.33
CA LYS A 118 -3.26 6.07 5.94
C LYS A 118 -1.98 5.58 5.25
N THR A 119 -0.83 6.18 5.54
CA THR A 119 0.45 5.73 4.96
C THR A 119 0.78 4.30 5.36
N MET A 120 0.59 3.94 6.64
CA MET A 120 0.78 2.56 7.10
C MET A 120 -0.18 1.60 6.39
N GLN A 121 -1.41 2.02 6.10
CA GLN A 121 -2.33 1.20 5.31
C GLN A 121 -1.78 1.00 3.89
N ALA A 122 -1.44 2.09 3.19
CA ALA A 122 -0.92 2.01 1.81
C ALA A 122 0.34 1.16 1.70
N ILE A 123 1.35 1.39 2.55
CA ILE A 123 2.59 0.61 2.58
C ILE A 123 2.30 -0.85 2.98
N GLY A 124 1.35 -1.07 3.89
CA GLY A 124 0.88 -2.41 4.26
C GLY A 124 0.24 -3.16 3.10
N VAL A 125 -0.52 -2.48 2.23
CA VAL A 125 -1.06 -3.07 1.00
C VAL A 125 0.07 -3.48 0.07
N VAL A 126 1.08 -2.63 -0.16
CA VAL A 126 2.23 -2.95 -1.02
C VAL A 126 2.96 -4.20 -0.51
N ALA A 127 3.24 -4.26 0.79
CA ALA A 127 3.90 -5.41 1.39
C ALA A 127 3.05 -6.69 1.34
N CYS A 128 1.74 -6.58 1.59
CA CYS A 128 0.81 -7.70 1.44
C CYS A 128 0.69 -8.16 -0.02
N ALA A 129 0.67 -7.25 -1.00
CA ALA A 129 0.61 -7.58 -2.41
C ALA A 129 1.85 -8.38 -2.84
N ALA A 130 3.04 -7.92 -2.48
CA ALA A 130 4.29 -8.66 -2.76
C ALA A 130 4.29 -10.06 -2.12
N TYR A 131 3.83 -10.18 -0.87
CA TYR A 131 3.65 -11.48 -0.23
C TYR A 131 2.63 -12.36 -0.97
N PHE A 132 1.51 -11.80 -1.43
CA PHE A 132 0.48 -12.54 -2.16
C PHE A 132 1.01 -13.05 -3.50
N CYS A 133 1.79 -12.24 -4.24
CA CYS A 133 2.47 -12.67 -5.46
C CYS A 133 3.34 -13.89 -5.20
N ASN A 134 4.26 -13.78 -4.23
CA ASN A 134 5.20 -14.86 -3.87
C ASN A 134 4.49 -16.12 -3.37
N PHE A 135 3.46 -15.95 -2.53
CA PHE A 135 2.69 -17.06 -2.00
C PHE A 135 1.93 -17.80 -3.11
N TYR A 136 1.37 -17.07 -4.07
CA TYR A 136 0.67 -17.68 -5.20
C TYR A 136 1.63 -18.43 -6.13
N ASP A 137 2.83 -17.92 -6.38
CA ASP A 137 3.82 -18.62 -7.22
C ASP A 137 4.21 -19.98 -6.63
N ILE A 138 4.25 -20.10 -5.31
CA ILE A 138 4.58 -21.35 -4.60
C ILE A 138 3.37 -22.28 -4.49
N HIS A 139 2.16 -21.75 -4.26
CA HIS A 139 1.00 -22.55 -3.87
C HIS A 139 -0.14 -22.61 -4.91
N GLY A 140 -0.06 -21.84 -5.99
CA GLY A 140 -1.08 -21.72 -7.03
C GLY A 140 -2.38 -21.05 -6.59
N LYS A 141 -2.38 -20.36 -5.44
CA LYS A 141 -3.54 -19.64 -4.87
C LYS A 141 -3.11 -18.56 -3.89
N PHE A 142 -3.96 -17.55 -3.66
CA PHE A 142 -3.71 -16.54 -2.63
C PHE A 142 -3.89 -17.09 -1.20
N PRO A 143 -3.30 -16.44 -0.19
CA PRO A 143 -3.42 -16.88 1.21
C PRO A 143 -4.78 -16.51 1.82
N GLY A 144 -5.09 -17.13 2.96
CA GLY A 144 -6.27 -16.80 3.77
C GLY A 144 -7.59 -17.07 3.06
N ILE A 145 -8.56 -16.17 3.24
CA ILE A 145 -9.86 -16.30 2.58
C ILE A 145 -9.79 -16.00 1.07
N PHE A 146 -8.67 -15.43 0.62
CA PHE A 146 -8.47 -15.08 -0.79
C PHE A 146 -8.07 -16.28 -1.64
N GLY A 147 -7.91 -17.48 -1.07
CA GLY A 147 -7.49 -18.68 -1.83
C GLY A 147 -8.41 -19.09 -2.98
N GLN A 148 -9.68 -18.65 -2.99
CA GLN A 148 -10.60 -18.85 -4.11
C GLN A 148 -10.61 -17.69 -5.13
N TYR A 149 -9.88 -16.61 -4.86
CA TYR A 149 -9.82 -15.44 -5.73
C TYR A 149 -8.80 -15.64 -6.84
N LYS A 150 -9.00 -14.89 -7.91
CA LYS A 150 -8.05 -14.65 -8.99
C LYS A 150 -7.95 -13.14 -9.17
N CYS A 151 -6.77 -12.63 -9.52
CA CYS A 151 -6.62 -11.23 -9.85
C CYS A 151 -7.43 -10.93 -11.13
N ALA A 152 -8.30 -9.93 -11.08
CA ALA A 152 -9.22 -9.62 -12.18
C ALA A 152 -8.48 -9.23 -13.47
N SER A 153 -7.32 -8.58 -13.37
CA SER A 153 -6.56 -8.12 -14.55
C SER A 153 -5.84 -9.25 -15.28
N THR A 154 -5.38 -10.29 -14.57
CA THR A 154 -4.59 -11.39 -15.14
C THR A 154 -5.37 -12.70 -15.25
N GLY A 155 -6.49 -12.84 -14.52
CA GLY A 155 -7.20 -14.10 -14.35
C GLY A 155 -6.46 -15.15 -13.50
N ALA A 156 -5.33 -14.77 -12.87
CA ALA A 156 -4.48 -15.66 -12.08
C ALA A 156 -3.80 -14.90 -10.91
N ASN A 157 -2.47 -14.91 -10.85
CA ASN A 157 -1.68 -14.20 -9.83
C ASN A 157 -1.74 -12.67 -10.03
N LEU A 158 -1.46 -11.92 -8.96
CA LEU A 158 -1.15 -10.50 -9.07
C LEU A 158 0.11 -10.31 -9.95
N PRO A 159 0.13 -9.30 -10.83
CA PRO A 159 1.33 -9.02 -11.61
C PRO A 159 2.44 -8.45 -10.73
N ASP A 160 3.66 -8.94 -10.91
CA ASP A 160 4.86 -8.41 -10.24
C ASP A 160 5.37 -7.17 -10.97
N TYR A 161 4.68 -6.05 -10.73
CA TYR A 161 5.00 -4.74 -11.30
C TYR A 161 5.43 -3.74 -10.22
N PRO A 162 6.25 -2.74 -10.59
CA PRO A 162 6.61 -1.68 -9.66
C PRO A 162 5.37 -0.93 -9.19
N THR A 163 5.32 -0.62 -7.89
CA THR A 163 4.27 0.23 -7.31
C THR A 163 4.69 1.68 -7.36
N ILE A 164 3.84 2.54 -7.94
CA ILE A 164 4.05 3.98 -7.99
C ILE A 164 3.27 4.65 -6.85
N ILE A 165 3.96 5.39 -5.99
CA ILE A 165 3.35 6.23 -4.96
C ILE A 165 3.59 7.69 -5.32
N VAL A 166 2.51 8.42 -5.61
CA VAL A 166 2.57 9.85 -5.91
C VAL A 166 2.19 10.63 -4.67
N CYS A 167 3.02 11.60 -4.27
CA CYS A 167 2.74 12.50 -3.17
C CYS A 167 3.15 13.94 -3.51
N PRO A 168 2.53 14.93 -2.84
CA PRO A 168 3.02 16.31 -2.86
C PRO A 168 4.51 16.38 -2.49
N THR A 169 5.26 17.28 -3.14
CA THR A 169 6.72 17.41 -2.98
C THR A 169 7.14 17.66 -1.53
N ASN A 170 6.34 18.39 -0.76
CA ASN A 170 6.57 18.66 0.67
C ASN A 170 6.37 17.43 1.57
N LEU A 171 5.66 16.40 1.11
CA LEU A 171 5.45 15.15 1.84
C LEU A 171 6.46 14.07 1.48
N HIS A 172 7.29 14.28 0.45
CA HIS A 172 8.25 13.28 -0.01
C HIS A 172 9.19 12.80 1.11
N ALA A 173 9.81 13.72 1.85
CA ALA A 173 10.73 13.34 2.93
C ALA A 173 10.02 12.59 4.06
N GLN A 174 8.78 12.97 4.38
CA GLN A 174 7.98 12.26 5.38
C GLN A 174 7.62 10.85 4.90
N LEU A 175 7.17 10.71 3.66
CA LEU A 175 6.84 9.42 3.06
C LEU A 175 8.05 8.48 3.05
N MET A 176 9.22 8.97 2.61
CA MET A 176 10.46 8.19 2.62
C MET A 176 10.80 7.68 4.03
N ASN A 177 10.76 8.57 5.03
CA ASN A 177 11.02 8.20 6.42
C ASN A 177 10.00 7.18 6.95
N GLU A 178 8.71 7.29 6.57
CA GLU A 178 7.68 6.33 6.96
C GLU A 178 7.89 4.96 6.28
N ILE A 179 8.30 4.94 5.01
CA ILE A 179 8.65 3.69 4.31
C ILE A 179 9.84 3.01 4.98
N GLU A 180 10.93 3.75 5.24
CA GLU A 180 12.10 3.23 5.94
C GLU A 180 11.78 2.78 7.36
N ARG A 181 10.81 3.43 8.01
CA ARG A 181 10.32 3.05 9.34
C ARG A 181 9.49 1.77 9.32
N TYR A 182 8.75 1.50 8.27
CA TYR A 182 7.83 0.37 8.25
C TYR A 182 8.40 -0.87 7.61
N LEU A 183 9.08 -0.76 6.47
CA LEU A 183 9.60 -1.89 5.73
C LEU A 183 10.97 -2.32 6.27
N CYS A 184 11.24 -3.62 6.24
CA CYS A 184 12.55 -4.16 6.56
C CYS A 184 13.58 -3.75 5.52
N TYR A 185 14.77 -3.41 5.99
CA TYR A 185 15.89 -3.08 5.11
C TYR A 185 16.21 -4.25 4.16
N GLY A 186 16.34 -3.95 2.87
CA GLY A 186 16.63 -4.94 1.82
C GLY A 186 15.44 -5.75 1.33
N THR A 187 14.20 -5.43 1.75
CA THR A 187 13.00 -6.12 1.24
C THR A 187 12.36 -5.48 0.02
N PHE A 188 12.61 -4.18 -0.20
CA PHE A 188 12.11 -3.41 -1.33
C PHE A 188 13.16 -2.42 -1.78
N ASP A 189 13.23 -2.18 -3.08
CA ASP A 189 13.99 -1.09 -3.66
C ASP A 189 13.13 0.17 -3.74
N LEU A 190 13.66 1.31 -3.30
CA LEU A 190 13.02 2.61 -3.42
C LEU A 190 13.73 3.46 -4.47
N LEU A 191 12.98 3.88 -5.48
CA LEU A 191 13.44 4.74 -6.57
C LEU A 191 12.73 6.09 -6.50
N PRO A 192 13.22 7.06 -5.70
CA PRO A 192 12.58 8.36 -5.58
C PRO A 192 12.73 9.15 -6.88
N TYR A 193 11.60 9.42 -7.54
CA TYR A 193 11.56 10.29 -8.72
C TYR A 193 11.25 11.73 -8.30
N THR A 194 12.30 12.51 -8.07
CA THR A 194 12.21 13.92 -7.67
C THR A 194 13.21 14.77 -8.44
N GLY A 195 12.94 16.07 -8.60
CA GLY A 195 13.88 17.02 -9.22
C GLY A 195 13.36 17.73 -10.46
N LYS A 196 14.24 18.50 -11.10
CA LYS A 196 13.98 19.19 -12.38
C LYS A 196 14.43 18.29 -13.55
N PRO A 197 13.89 18.48 -14.77
CA PRO A 197 14.15 17.60 -15.93
C PRO A 197 15.63 17.37 -16.29
N GLN A 198 16.53 18.25 -15.89
CA GLN A 198 17.97 18.19 -16.21
C GLN A 198 18.74 17.05 -15.51
N GLN A 199 18.14 16.37 -14.54
CA GLN A 199 18.78 15.29 -13.77
C GLN A 199 18.47 13.89 -14.33
N TRP A 200 17.82 13.80 -15.49
CA TRP A 200 17.30 12.54 -16.04
C TRP A 200 18.14 11.95 -17.20
N GLU A 201 19.23 12.62 -17.60
CA GLU A 201 20.09 12.25 -18.75
C GLU A 201 21.55 11.87 -18.39
N GLN A 202 21.84 11.52 -17.14
CA GLN A 202 23.15 11.00 -16.71
C GLN A 202 23.02 9.60 -16.14
#